data_AF-D9PK58-F1
#
_entry.id   AF-D9PK58-F1
#
_cell.length_a   1.000
_cell.length_b   1.000
_cell.length_c   1.000
_cell.angle_alpha   90.00
_cell.angle_beta   90.00
_cell.angle_gamma   90.00
#
_symmetry.space_group_name_H-M   'P 1'
#
loop_
_entity.id
_entity.type
_entity.pdbx_description
1 polymer ?
#
loop_
_entity_poly.entity_id
_entity_poly.type
_entity_poly.pdbx_seq_one_letter_code
_entity_poly.pdbx_strand_id
1 'polypeptide(L)'
;MTEIKLPKSILGEAKKSNSLYGLVKKGDKILVGLSGGKDSITLIHLFKYYQDKLKMDFEFKAVVIHYGSNGEDQPLNDLKEYFKEFGVEVEIFKTNLLEIIEKKQNRGKSVCSFVARMRRGMLNKRAME
;
A
#
# COMPACT_ATOMS: atom_id res chain seq x y z
N MET A 1 9.81 9.03 17.15
CA MET A 1 9.45 8.06 16.09
C MET A 1 9.91 6.69 16.54
N THR A 2 9.05 5.69 16.39
CA THR A 2 9.33 4.30 16.79
C THR A 2 10.45 3.70 15.93
N GLU A 3 11.36 2.94 16.53
CA GLU A 3 12.44 2.30 15.78
C GLU A 3 11.93 1.05 15.01
N ILE A 4 12.19 1.02 13.71
CA ILE A 4 11.87 -0.13 12.85
C ILE A 4 13.00 -1.15 12.89
N LYS A 5 12.69 -2.38 13.32
CA LYS A 5 13.60 -3.53 13.30
C LYS A 5 13.11 -4.57 12.28
N LEU A 6 13.85 -4.71 11.18
CA LEU A 6 13.57 -5.71 10.15
C LEU A 6 14.61 -6.83 10.17
N PRO A 7 14.21 -8.09 9.89
CA PRO A 7 15.15 -9.19 9.76
C PRO A 7 16.20 -8.92 8.67
N LYS A 8 17.44 -9.37 8.91
CA LYS A 8 18.54 -9.24 7.94
C LYS A 8 18.22 -9.89 6.59
N SER A 9 17.44 -10.98 6.59
CA SER A 9 17.00 -11.66 5.36
C SER A 9 16.15 -10.75 4.46
N ILE A 10 15.15 -10.07 5.03
CA ILE A 10 14.30 -9.12 4.30
C ILE A 10 15.12 -7.95 3.77
N LEU A 11 15.99 -7.37 4.62
CA LEU A 11 16.85 -6.27 4.21
C LEU A 11 17.82 -6.67 3.08
N GLY A 12 18.38 -7.88 3.15
CA GLY A 12 19.28 -8.42 2.14
C GLY A 12 18.59 -8.62 0.79
N GLU A 13 17.46 -9.34 0.78
CA GLU A 13 16.70 -9.62 -0.45
C GLU A 13 16.13 -8.36 -1.09
N ALA A 14 15.67 -7.40 -0.29
CA ALA A 14 15.18 -6.12 -0.79
C ALA A 14 16.30 -5.30 -1.44
N LYS A 15 17.48 -5.22 -0.80
CA LYS A 15 18.64 -4.51 -1.37
C LYS A 15 19.09 -5.16 -2.67
N LYS A 16 19.19 -6.49 -2.69
CA LYS A 16 19.52 -7.26 -3.89
C LYS A 16 18.52 -6.96 -5.01
N SER A 17 17.24 -7.05 -4.73
CA SER A 17 16.17 -6.76 -5.71
C SER A 17 16.28 -5.33 -6.26
N ASN A 18 16.49 -4.33 -5.39
CA ASN A 18 16.64 -2.96 -5.86
C ASN A 18 17.90 -2.77 -6.70
N SER A 19 19.01 -3.41 -6.33
CA SER A 19 20.26 -3.36 -7.10
C SER A 19 20.14 -4.02 -8.47
N LEU A 20 19.35 -5.08 -8.60
CA LEU A 20 19.16 -5.80 -9.86
C LEU A 20 18.19 -5.07 -10.80
N TYR A 21 17.09 -4.53 -10.27
CA TYR A 21 15.99 -4.04 -11.10
C TYR A 21 15.80 -2.52 -11.06
N GLY A 22 16.51 -1.80 -10.19
CA GLY A 22 16.39 -0.35 -10.05
C GLY A 22 14.97 0.10 -9.71
N LEU A 23 14.32 -0.58 -8.75
CA LEU A 23 12.91 -0.37 -8.40
C LEU A 23 12.65 0.95 -7.67
N VAL A 24 13.63 1.42 -6.89
CA VAL A 24 13.60 2.66 -6.12
C VAL A 24 14.87 3.43 -6.43
N LYS A 25 14.71 4.62 -7.01
CA LYS A 25 15.77 5.53 -7.42
C LYS A 25 15.65 6.86 -6.68
N LYS A 26 16.73 7.64 -6.79
CA LYS A 26 16.79 8.99 -6.23
C LYS A 26 15.71 9.87 -6.86
N GLY A 27 14.92 10.54 -6.04
CA GLY A 27 13.86 11.46 -6.45
C GLY A 27 12.54 10.79 -6.83
N ASP A 28 12.42 9.47 -6.69
CA ASP A 28 11.16 8.77 -6.97
C ASP A 28 10.05 9.22 -6.03
N LYS A 29 8.82 9.29 -6.56
CA LYS A 29 7.58 9.44 -5.81
C LYS A 29 6.77 8.17 -5.92
N ILE A 30 6.64 7.43 -4.82
CA ILE A 30 6.13 6.05 -4.84
C ILE A 30 4.79 5.96 -4.10
N LEU A 31 3.77 5.45 -4.79
CA LEU A 31 2.50 5.10 -4.15
C LEU A 31 2.51 3.62 -3.74
N VAL A 32 2.33 3.34 -2.45
CA VAL A 32 2.30 1.97 -1.91
C VAL A 32 0.86 1.55 -1.63
N GLY A 33 0.40 0.50 -2.31
CA GLY A 33 -0.90 -0.11 -2.01
C GLY A 33 -0.89 -0.86 -0.68
N LEU A 34 -1.61 -0.34 0.31
CA LEU A 34 -1.71 -0.89 1.66
C LEU A 34 -2.98 -1.74 1.78
N SER A 35 -2.82 -3.04 1.99
CA SER A 35 -3.94 -3.98 2.14
C SER A 35 -4.30 -4.31 3.59
N GLY A 36 -3.46 -3.88 4.56
CA GLY A 36 -3.50 -4.32 5.95
C GLY A 36 -2.83 -5.68 6.19
N GLY A 37 -2.36 -6.35 5.14
CA GLY A 37 -1.60 -7.59 5.25
C GLY A 37 -0.14 -7.37 5.60
N LYS A 38 0.49 -8.40 6.20
CA LYS A 38 1.90 -8.37 6.64
C LYS A 38 2.87 -7.94 5.55
N ASP A 39 2.63 -8.30 4.29
CA ASP A 39 3.55 -7.99 3.18
C ASP A 39 3.56 -6.48 2.88
N SER A 40 2.38 -5.87 2.76
CA SER A 40 2.26 -4.42 2.52
C SER A 40 2.75 -3.58 3.70
N ILE A 41 2.52 -4.05 4.93
CA ILE A 41 3.02 -3.41 6.15
C ILE A 41 4.55 -3.50 6.22
N THR A 42 5.10 -4.68 5.91
CA THR A 42 6.56 -4.89 5.88
C THR A 42 7.23 -4.02 4.83
N LEU A 43 6.60 -3.85 3.65
CA LEU A 43 7.12 -2.97 2.60
C LEU A 43 7.19 -1.50 3.04
N ILE A 44 6.16 -1.00 3.71
CA ILE A 44 6.17 0.37 4.27
C ILE A 44 7.29 0.53 5.30
N HIS A 45 7.44 -0.44 6.20
CA HIS A 45 8.53 -0.42 7.19
C HIS A 45 9.91 -0.47 6.53
N LEU A 46 10.07 -1.25 5.46
CA LEU A 46 11.30 -1.31 4.67
C LEU A 46 11.63 0.04 4.03
N PHE A 47 10.64 0.70 3.42
CA PHE A 47 10.84 2.02 2.81
C PHE A 47 11.19 3.07 3.86
N LYS A 48 10.51 3.04 5.02
CA LYS A 48 10.84 3.94 6.12
C LYS A 48 12.23 3.67 6.68
N TYR A 49 12.66 2.41 6.77
CA TYR A 49 14.03 2.04 7.11
C TYR A 49 15.04 2.59 6.06
N TYR A 50 14.74 2.52 4.77
CA TYR A 50 15.60 3.08 3.71
C TYR A 50 15.73 4.61 3.83
N GLN A 51 14.65 5.33 4.11
CA GLN A 51 14.71 6.77 4.36
C GLN A 51 15.49 7.10 5.64
N ASP A 52 15.16 6.47 6.76
CA ASP A 52 15.67 6.89 8.06
C ASP A 52 17.10 6.43 8.32
N LYS A 53 17.44 5.19 7.94
CA LYS A 53 18.72 4.55 8.24
C LYS A 53 19.70 4.59 7.06
N LEU A 54 19.21 4.44 5.83
CA LEU A 54 20.07 4.49 4.63
C LEU A 54 20.11 5.86 3.95
N LYS A 55 19.29 6.82 4.40
CA LYS A 55 19.20 8.18 3.85
C LYS A 55 18.93 8.19 2.34
N MET A 56 18.16 7.21 1.86
CA MET A 56 17.73 7.17 0.47
C MET A 56 16.74 8.31 0.22
N ASP A 57 16.97 9.05 -0.87
CA ASP A 57 16.22 10.23 -1.25
C ASP A 57 15.07 9.83 -2.19
N PHE A 58 13.90 9.56 -1.61
CA PHE A 58 12.64 9.31 -2.32
C PHE A 58 11.47 9.64 -1.41
N GLU A 59 10.31 9.91 -1.99
CA GLU A 59 9.05 10.12 -1.28
C GLU A 59 8.16 8.90 -1.47
N PHE A 60 7.40 8.54 -0.43
CA PHE A 60 6.33 7.56 -0.61
C PHE A 60 5.12 7.88 0.25
N LYS A 61 3.97 7.42 -0.23
CA LYS A 61 2.70 7.50 0.47
C LYS A 61 1.98 6.15 0.41
N ALA A 62 1.31 5.78 1.49
CA ALA A 62 0.51 4.57 1.53
C ALA A 62 -0.95 4.89 1.17
N VAL A 63 -1.59 4.02 0.38
CA VAL A 63 -3.00 4.17 0.03
C VAL A 63 -3.76 2.87 0.25
N VAL A 64 -4.92 2.99 0.89
CA VAL A 64 -5.90 1.91 1.02
C VAL A 64 -7.02 2.16 0.04
N ILE A 65 -7.29 1.20 -0.85
CA ILE A 65 -8.51 1.20 -1.67
C ILE A 65 -9.63 0.58 -0.84
N HIS A 66 -10.48 1.43 -0.27
CA HIS A 66 -11.65 0.98 0.48
C HIS A 66 -12.80 0.69 -0.49
N TYR A 67 -13.39 -0.50 -0.40
CA TYR A 67 -14.38 -0.96 -1.38
C TYR A 67 -15.74 -0.26 -1.24
N GLY A 68 -15.90 0.60 -0.24
CA GLY A 68 -17.20 1.04 0.24
C GLY A 68 -17.74 0.01 1.21
N SER A 69 -18.46 0.43 2.23
CA SER A 69 -19.10 -0.47 3.20
C SER A 69 -20.31 0.23 3.80
N ASN A 70 -21.24 -0.56 4.34
CA ASN A 70 -22.27 -0.10 5.29
C ASN A 70 -21.81 -0.34 6.75
N GLY A 71 -20.54 -0.69 6.96
CA GLY A 71 -19.95 -1.07 8.26
C GLY A 71 -18.86 -0.11 8.70
N GLU A 72 -18.22 -0.39 9.83
CA GLU A 72 -17.28 0.54 10.46
C GLU A 72 -15.92 0.62 9.76
N ASP A 73 -15.44 1.85 9.53
CA ASP A 73 -14.11 2.16 9.00
C ASP A 73 -12.98 1.95 10.04
N GLN A 74 -13.31 1.46 11.25
CA GLN A 74 -12.41 1.41 12.40
C GLN A 74 -11.07 0.71 12.10
N PRO A 75 -11.02 -0.47 11.45
CA PRO A 75 -9.74 -1.13 11.13
C PRO A 75 -8.82 -0.30 10.23
N LEU A 76 -9.39 0.58 9.40
CA LEU A 76 -8.62 1.47 8.53
C LEU A 76 -8.10 2.68 9.30
N ASN A 77 -8.87 3.16 10.27
CA ASN A 77 -8.45 4.21 11.18
C ASN A 77 -7.32 3.71 12.09
N ASP A 78 -7.44 2.50 12.63
CA ASP A 78 -6.37 1.86 13.41
C ASP A 78 -5.07 1.77 12.60
N LEU A 79 -5.18 1.45 11.31
CA LEU A 79 -4.03 1.38 10.40
C LEU A 79 -3.40 2.77 10.15
N LYS A 80 -4.22 3.81 10.01
CA LYS A 80 -3.74 5.21 9.92
C LYS A 80 -3.02 5.63 11.20
N GLU A 81 -3.60 5.33 12.36
CA GLU A 81 -3.03 5.66 13.66
C GLU A 81 -1.70 4.94 13.89
N TYR A 82 -1.66 3.64 13.60
CA TYR A 82 -0.44 2.85 13.66
C TYR A 82 0.70 3.48 12.84
N PHE A 83 0.45 3.84 11.58
CA PHE A 83 1.49 4.40 10.71
C PHE A 83 1.86 5.85 11.03
N LYS A 84 0.98 6.58 11.72
CA LYS A 84 1.28 7.93 12.22
C LYS A 84 2.48 7.94 13.18
N GLU A 85 2.65 6.90 14.00
CA GLU A 85 3.79 6.76 14.93
C GLU A 85 5.15 6.64 14.21
N PHE A 86 5.11 6.15 12.96
CA PHE A 86 6.26 6.02 12.07
C PHE A 86 6.40 7.21 11.11
N GLY A 87 5.52 8.22 11.20
CA GLY A 87 5.52 9.38 10.31
C GLY A 87 5.21 9.02 8.85
N VAL A 88 4.40 7.98 8.62
CA VAL A 88 3.96 7.56 7.29
C VAL A 88 2.54 8.04 7.06
N GLU A 89 2.31 8.75 5.96
CA GLU A 89 0.96 9.17 5.56
C GLU A 89 0.21 7.99 4.92
N VAL A 90 -0.98 7.69 5.47
CA VAL A 90 -1.91 6.70 4.95
C VAL A 90 -3.17 7.41 4.46
N GLU A 91 -3.44 7.34 3.16
CA GLU A 91 -4.68 7.79 2.57
C GLU A 91 -5.68 6.65 2.43
N ILE A 92 -6.92 6.89 2.82
CA ILE A 92 -8.03 5.97 2.55
C ILE A 92 -8.80 6.53 1.37
N PHE A 93 -8.75 5.83 0.25
CA PHE A 93 -9.53 6.14 -0.94
C PHE A 93 -10.83 5.35 -0.91
N LYS A 94 -11.93 6.01 -0.53
CA LYS A 94 -13.26 5.41 -0.50
C LYS A 94 -13.84 5.30 -1.91
N THR A 95 -14.38 4.12 -2.22
CA THR A 95 -14.98 3.80 -3.52
C THR A 95 -16.37 3.20 -3.35
N ASN A 96 -17.14 3.09 -4.43
CA ASN A 96 -18.41 2.38 -4.48
C ASN A 96 -18.24 0.95 -5.05
N LEU A 97 -17.08 0.33 -4.82
CA LEU A 97 -16.75 -0.95 -5.44
C LEU A 97 -17.68 -2.10 -5.02
N LEU A 98 -18.15 -2.14 -3.76
CA LEU A 98 -19.14 -3.11 -3.30
C LEU A 98 -20.43 -3.05 -4.12
N GLU A 99 -20.99 -1.85 -4.30
CA GLU A 99 -22.20 -1.65 -5.10
C GLU A 99 -22.00 -2.13 -6.56
N ILE A 100 -20.83 -1.84 -7.13
CA ILE A 100 -20.47 -2.30 -8.48
C ILE A 100 -20.34 -3.82 -8.54
N ILE A 101 -19.78 -4.47 -7.50
CA ILE A 101 -19.67 -5.93 -7.40
C ILE A 101 -21.05 -6.56 -7.34
N GLU A 102 -21.94 -6.08 -6.47
CA GLU A 102 -23.31 -6.57 -6.30
C GLU A 102 -24.09 -6.50 -7.63
N LYS A 103 -24.05 -5.35 -8.32
CA LYS A 103 -24.70 -5.18 -9.64
C LYS A 103 -24.15 -6.11 -10.72
N LYS A 104 -22.90 -6.58 -10.61
CA LYS A 104 -22.24 -7.42 -11.62
C LYS A 104 -22.19 -8.91 -11.28
N GLN A 105 -22.50 -9.30 -10.03
CA GLN A 105 -22.44 -10.69 -9.58
C GLN A 105 -23.31 -11.63 -10.44
N ASN A 106 -24.37 -11.09 -11.05
CA ASN A 106 -25.29 -11.80 -11.96
C ASN A 106 -24.68 -12.22 -13.33
N ARG A 107 -23.37 -12.02 -13.58
CA ARG A 107 -22.76 -12.23 -14.91
C ARG A 107 -21.80 -13.42 -15.04
N GLY A 108 -21.80 -14.36 -14.09
CA GLY A 108 -21.07 -15.64 -14.22
C GLY A 108 -19.54 -15.57 -14.33
N LYS A 109 -18.93 -14.38 -14.11
CA LYS A 109 -17.47 -14.19 -14.08
C LYS A 109 -16.96 -14.25 -12.64
N SER A 110 -15.72 -14.71 -12.46
CA SER A 110 -15.05 -14.69 -11.14
C SER A 110 -15.03 -13.27 -10.55
N VAL A 111 -15.70 -13.11 -9.41
CA VAL A 111 -15.75 -11.85 -8.64
C VAL A 111 -14.33 -11.38 -8.29
N CYS A 112 -13.45 -12.31 -7.87
CA CYS A 112 -12.07 -12.01 -7.52
C CYS A 112 -11.29 -11.38 -8.68
N SER A 113 -11.44 -11.92 -9.91
CA SER A 113 -10.79 -11.37 -11.11
C SER A 113 -11.27 -9.94 -11.42
N PHE A 114 -12.58 -9.70 -11.29
CA PHE A 114 -13.16 -8.39 -11.51
C PHE A 114 -12.66 -7.37 -10.48
N VAL A 115 -12.71 -7.69 -9.19
CA VAL A 115 -12.23 -6.83 -8.10
C VAL A 115 -10.75 -6.51 -8.25
N ALA A 116 -9.92 -7.51 -8.57
CA ALA A 116 -8.50 -7.32 -8.78
C ALA A 116 -8.22 -6.34 -9.92
N ARG A 117 -8.97 -6.42 -11.03
CA ARG A 117 -8.86 -5.47 -12.15
C ARG A 117 -9.24 -4.05 -11.73
N MET A 118 -10.36 -3.88 -11.03
CA MET A 118 -10.83 -2.57 -10.59
C MET A 118 -9.84 -1.91 -9.64
N ARG A 119 -9.33 -2.65 -8.64
CA ARG A 119 -8.33 -2.14 -7.70
C ARG A 119 -7.05 -1.66 -8.38
N ARG A 120 -6.54 -2.42 -9.35
CA ARG A 120 -5.36 -2.01 -10.13
C ARG A 120 -5.62 -0.73 -10.89
N GLY A 121 -6.78 -0.61 -11.53
CA GLY A 121 -7.16 0.62 -12.24
C GLY A 121 -7.24 1.83 -11.31
N MET A 122 -7.85 1.66 -10.13
CA MET A 122 -7.95 2.72 -9.11
C MET A 122 -6.58 3.13 -8.56
N LEU A 123 -5.71 2.17 -8.25
CA LEU A 123 -4.34 2.43 -7.77
C LEU A 123 -3.52 3.18 -8.84
N ASN A 124 -3.56 2.71 -10.09
CA ASN A 124 -2.82 3.36 -11.18
C ASN A 124 -3.30 4.78 -11.42
N LYS A 125 -4.62 5.01 -11.41
CA LYS A 125 -5.19 6.35 -11.52
C LYS A 125 -4.68 7.24 -10.39
N ARG A 126 -4.75 6.77 -9.15
CA ARG A 126 -4.32 7.54 -7.98
C ARG A 126 -2.83 7.86 -8.00
N ALA A 127 -2.00 6.98 -8.56
CA ALA A 127 -0.56 7.21 -8.70
C ALA A 127 -0.21 8.29 -9.74
N MET A 128 -1.13 8.61 -10.65
CA MET A 128 -0.95 9.66 -11.66
C MET A 128 -1.46 11.04 -11.22
N GLU A 129 -2.22 11.11 -10.12
CA GLU A 129 -2.79 12.34 -9.54
C GLU A 129 -1.85 12.96 -8.49
#